data_AF-A0A7C3AHR3-F1
#
_entry.id   AF-A0A7C3AHR3-F1
#
_cell.length_a   1.000
_cell.length_b   1.000
_cell.length_c   1.000
_cell.angle_alpha   90.00
_cell.angle_beta   90.00
_cell.angle_gamma   90.00
#
_symmetry.space_group_name_H-M   'P 1'
#
loop_
_entity.id
_entity.type
_entity.pdbx_description
1 polymer ?
#
loop_
_entity_poly.entity_id
_entity_poly.type
_entity_poly.pdbx_seq_one_letter_code
_entity_poly.pdbx_strand_id
1 'polypeptide(L)'
;MRQTRNAGGEAGSGDGWPLPYARKPSTRPGESGAGAPSFRRASRGCTFTSVANLRPSCNGVGSPPYHELAVSLHDRARAAWAAIAPRVAAYAFVGPETPAFRCLSSDCPVNCCRPFTVALDAEDLARFTRVSGLPVEAIVECADGLPVVLPLTEPYVLARHDGACKFLGPDGRCTQYDARPTACRLYPYQVLLVDGGAGRITSPSPGRVQAALAAIDDPSGGDGEIVPVLLAHRACPGFAGPPLGIEGWRQLLRETLVLQFRHALAEQPA
;
A
#
# COMPACT_ATOMS: atom_id res chain seq x y z
N MET A 1 -52.46 -35.56 -14.05
CA MET A 1 -52.05 -35.31 -15.46
C MET A 1 -51.17 -34.06 -15.42
N ARG A 2 -49.89 -34.01 -15.81
CA ARG A 2 -49.00 -34.85 -16.66
C ARG A 2 -49.02 -34.54 -18.17
N GLN A 3 -48.42 -33.39 -18.55
CA GLN A 3 -47.57 -33.10 -19.73
C GLN A 3 -47.01 -31.66 -19.54
N THR A 4 -45.78 -31.19 -19.79
CA THR A 4 -44.43 -31.65 -20.25
C THR A 4 -43.98 -31.20 -21.66
N ARG A 5 -42.78 -30.58 -21.74
CA ARG A 5 -42.01 -30.14 -22.94
C ARG A 5 -42.55 -28.89 -23.65
N ASN A 6 -41.82 -28.10 -24.45
CA ASN A 6 -40.37 -27.82 -24.66
C ASN A 6 -40.25 -26.48 -25.45
N ALA A 7 -39.10 -25.84 -25.69
CA ALA A 7 -37.86 -25.60 -24.91
C ALA A 7 -36.86 -24.81 -25.81
N GLY A 8 -36.28 -23.70 -25.32
CA GLY A 8 -35.20 -22.98 -26.00
C GLY A 8 -34.98 -21.55 -25.44
N GLY A 9 -33.79 -20.96 -25.43
CA GLY A 9 -32.48 -21.57 -25.71
C GLY A 9 -31.54 -20.76 -26.60
N GLU A 10 -31.19 -19.53 -26.22
CA GLU A 10 -30.10 -18.77 -26.84
C GLU A 10 -29.00 -18.47 -25.81
N ALA A 11 -27.75 -18.75 -26.16
CA ALA A 11 -26.59 -18.54 -25.30
C ALA A 11 -25.84 -17.29 -25.76
N GLY A 12 -25.87 -16.23 -24.94
CA GLY A 12 -25.05 -15.04 -25.16
C GLY A 12 -23.57 -15.38 -25.06
N SER A 13 -22.80 -15.05 -26.10
CA SER A 13 -21.35 -15.27 -26.14
C SER A 13 -20.65 -14.41 -25.09
N GLY A 14 -20.05 -15.03 -24.09
CA GLY A 14 -19.29 -14.33 -23.05
C GLY A 14 -17.90 -13.91 -23.53
N ASP A 15 -17.68 -12.61 -23.71
CA ASP A 15 -16.35 -12.04 -23.93
C ASP A 15 -15.47 -12.23 -22.68
N GLY A 16 -14.61 -13.24 -22.73
CA GLY A 16 -13.75 -13.65 -21.62
C GLY A 16 -12.64 -12.65 -21.32
N TRP A 17 -12.82 -11.83 -20.29
CA TRP A 17 -11.78 -10.94 -19.79
C TRP A 17 -10.56 -11.74 -19.26
N PRO A 18 -9.32 -11.38 -19.63
CA PRO A 18 -8.14 -12.18 -19.29
C PRO A 18 -7.78 -12.08 -17.80
N LEU A 19 -7.72 -13.23 -17.12
CA LEU A 19 -7.26 -13.33 -15.74
C LEU A 19 -5.76 -12.95 -15.63
N PRO A 20 -5.37 -11.95 -14.80
CA PRO A 20 -4.00 -11.41 -14.79
C PRO A 20 -2.93 -12.30 -14.12
N TYR A 21 -3.25 -13.56 -13.76
CA TYR A 21 -2.38 -14.44 -12.96
C TYR A 21 -2.10 -15.82 -13.57
N ALA A 22 -2.05 -15.93 -14.90
CA ALA A 22 -1.51 -17.11 -15.58
C ALA A 22 0.02 -17.24 -15.35
N ARG A 23 0.43 -17.99 -14.30
CA ARG A 23 1.85 -18.30 -14.04
C ARG A 23 2.43 -19.14 -15.18
N LYS A 24 3.45 -18.64 -15.88
CA LYS A 24 4.24 -19.46 -16.81
C LYS A 24 5.05 -20.51 -16.02
N PRO A 25 5.12 -21.78 -16.49
CA PRO A 25 6.01 -22.78 -15.89
C PRO A 25 7.47 -22.39 -16.11
N SER A 26 8.32 -22.62 -15.10
CA SER A 26 9.75 -22.32 -15.16
C SER A 26 10.54 -23.54 -15.62
N THR A 27 11.19 -23.43 -16.79
CA THR A 27 12.08 -24.47 -17.33
C THR A 27 13.53 -24.21 -16.90
N ARG A 28 14.09 -25.12 -16.09
CA ARG A 28 15.52 -25.13 -15.77
C ARG A 28 16.32 -25.97 -16.79
N PRO A 29 17.34 -25.39 -17.42
CA PRO A 29 18.69 -25.96 -17.52
C PRO A 29 19.58 -25.34 -16.42
N GLY A 30 20.70 -25.91 -16.01
CA GLY A 30 21.34 -27.19 -16.38
C GLY A 30 22.80 -27.13 -15.93
N GLU A 31 23.25 -28.03 -15.07
CA GLU A 31 24.53 -27.86 -14.35
C GLU A 31 25.76 -28.27 -15.17
N SER A 32 26.71 -27.34 -15.31
CA SER A 32 28.15 -27.62 -15.47
C SER A 32 28.96 -26.33 -15.19
N GLY A 33 30.20 -26.36 -14.70
CA GLY A 33 30.94 -27.53 -14.24
C GLY A 33 32.45 -27.50 -14.51
N ALA A 34 33.16 -26.39 -14.23
CA ALA A 34 34.61 -26.32 -14.46
C ALA A 34 35.38 -25.30 -13.59
N GLY A 35 36.57 -25.69 -13.14
CA GLY A 35 37.78 -24.87 -13.21
C GLY A 35 37.93 -23.65 -12.27
N ALA A 36 38.41 -23.89 -11.05
CA ALA A 36 39.23 -22.88 -10.36
C ALA A 36 40.69 -22.93 -10.87
N PRO A 37 41.39 -21.79 -10.89
CA PRO A 37 42.76 -21.79 -10.40
C PRO A 37 42.98 -20.72 -9.32
N SER A 38 43.75 -21.09 -8.28
CA SER A 38 44.20 -20.12 -7.27
C SER A 38 45.40 -19.32 -7.78
N PHE A 39 45.43 -18.02 -7.48
CA PHE A 39 46.63 -17.19 -7.66
C PHE A 39 47.16 -16.71 -6.30
N ARG A 40 48.48 -16.86 -6.10
CA ARG A 40 49.13 -16.59 -4.81
C ARG A 40 49.75 -15.20 -4.77
N ARG A 41 49.47 -14.50 -3.66
CA ARG A 41 50.45 -13.77 -2.82
C ARG A 41 51.45 -12.84 -3.54
N ALA A 42 51.21 -11.53 -3.45
CA ALA A 42 52.23 -10.49 -3.68
C ALA A 42 52.26 -9.46 -2.54
N SER A 43 52.65 -9.90 -1.33
CA SER A 43 52.89 -9.01 -0.20
C SER A 43 54.14 -8.15 -0.44
N ARG A 44 53.97 -6.83 -0.64
CA ARG A 44 55.06 -5.85 -0.58
C ARG A 44 54.86 -4.96 0.64
N GLY A 45 55.80 -5.02 1.58
CA GLY A 45 55.82 -4.09 2.71
C GLY A 45 56.51 -2.79 2.31
N CYS A 46 55.90 -1.66 2.65
CA CYS A 46 56.58 -0.37 2.69
C CYS A 46 56.76 0.03 4.16
N THR A 47 57.89 -0.35 4.74
CA THR A 47 58.40 0.34 5.94
C THR A 47 58.77 1.77 5.54
N PHE A 48 58.09 2.76 6.10
CA PHE A 48 58.53 4.15 6.01
C PHE A 48 58.78 4.72 7.41
N THR A 49 59.85 5.48 7.54
CA THR A 49 60.45 5.83 8.83
C THR A 49 59.62 6.86 9.57
N SER A 50 59.54 6.73 10.90
CA SER A 50 59.00 7.79 11.75
C SER A 50 59.85 9.05 11.63
N VAL A 51 59.23 10.17 11.24
CA VAL A 51 59.79 11.52 11.36
C VAL A 51 58.77 12.35 12.14
N ALA A 52 59.10 12.69 13.37
CA ALA A 52 58.25 13.52 14.22
C ALA A 52 58.43 15.01 13.91
N ASN A 53 57.41 15.82 14.25
CA ASN A 53 57.46 17.28 14.41
C ASN A 53 57.91 18.06 13.15
N LEU A 54 57.04 18.77 12.43
CA LEU A 54 56.35 19.97 12.91
C LEU A 54 55.13 20.26 12.02
N ARG A 55 53.94 20.46 12.60
CA ARG A 55 52.76 20.94 11.85
C ARG A 55 52.80 22.47 11.74
N PRO A 56 52.58 23.06 10.56
CA PRO A 56 52.23 24.47 10.46
C PRO A 56 50.94 24.76 11.23
N SER A 57 50.92 25.84 12.02
CA SER A 57 49.70 26.30 12.69
C SER A 57 48.81 27.03 11.68
N CYS A 58 47.92 26.29 11.02
CA CYS A 58 46.84 26.88 10.24
C CYS A 58 45.88 27.61 11.19
N ASN A 59 46.07 28.93 11.35
CA ASN A 59 45.15 29.77 12.12
C ASN A 59 43.72 29.64 11.56
N GLY A 60 42.75 29.60 12.46
CA GLY A 60 41.40 29.16 12.13
C GLY A 60 40.67 30.08 11.15
N VAL A 61 40.57 29.64 9.90
CA VAL A 61 39.34 29.88 9.13
C VAL A 61 38.30 28.95 9.75
N GLY A 62 37.34 29.51 10.47
CA GLY A 62 36.27 28.72 11.04
C GLY A 62 35.46 28.06 9.93
N SER A 63 35.36 26.73 9.93
CA SER A 63 34.39 26.02 9.11
C SER A 63 33.00 26.64 9.37
N PRO A 64 32.24 27.04 8.34
CA PRO A 64 30.88 27.51 8.56
C PRO A 64 30.09 26.40 9.26
N PRO A 65 29.16 26.73 10.17
CA PRO A 65 28.31 25.73 10.79
C PRO A 65 27.39 25.14 9.73
N TYR A 66 27.81 24.02 9.14
CA TYR A 66 26.94 23.08 8.46
C TYR A 66 26.00 22.49 9.51
N HIS A 67 24.95 23.24 9.84
CA HIS A 67 23.69 22.63 10.21
C HIS A 67 23.27 21.79 9.00
N GLU A 68 23.41 20.48 9.10
CA GLU A 68 22.80 19.55 8.16
C GLU A 68 21.29 19.85 8.17
N LEU A 69 20.79 20.39 7.06
CA LEU A 69 19.39 20.73 6.92
C LEU A 69 18.60 19.42 6.95
N ALA A 70 17.92 19.15 8.06
CA ALA A 70 17.19 17.92 8.30
C ALA A 70 16.27 17.61 7.12
N VAL A 71 16.58 16.55 6.38
CA VAL A 71 15.90 16.18 5.14
C VAL A 71 14.42 15.94 5.45
N SER A 72 13.52 16.70 4.83
CA SER A 72 12.11 16.69 5.22
C SER A 72 11.47 15.32 5.05
N LEU A 73 10.44 14.99 5.86
CA LEU A 73 9.69 13.74 5.71
C LEU A 73 9.22 13.51 4.26
N HIS A 74 8.84 14.58 3.56
CA HIS A 74 8.41 14.54 2.16
C HIS A 74 9.55 14.11 1.22
N ASP A 75 10.76 14.65 1.40
CA ASP A 75 11.94 14.27 0.63
C ASP A 75 12.38 12.84 0.96
N ARG A 76 12.37 12.46 2.25
CA ARG A 76 12.62 11.08 2.70
C ARG A 76 11.62 10.11 2.04
N ALA A 77 10.33 10.46 2.03
CA ALA A 77 9.27 9.66 1.41
C ALA A 77 9.39 9.57 -0.13
N ARG A 78 9.83 10.65 -0.80
CA ARG A 78 10.09 10.65 -2.25
C ARG A 78 11.30 9.78 -2.62
N ALA A 79 12.38 9.83 -1.82
CA ALA A 79 13.55 8.97 -2.00
C ALA A 79 13.20 7.49 -1.75
N ALA A 80 12.47 7.21 -0.66
CA ALA A 80 11.95 5.88 -0.35
C ALA A 80 11.06 5.34 -1.47
N TRP A 81 10.15 6.17 -2.02
CA TRP A 81 9.35 5.82 -3.21
C TRP A 81 10.24 5.44 -4.40
N ALA A 82 11.24 6.26 -4.75
CA ALA A 82 12.13 5.98 -5.89
C ALA A 82 12.84 4.62 -5.75
N ALA A 83 13.21 4.22 -4.53
CA ALA A 83 13.83 2.93 -4.24
C ALA A 83 12.86 1.73 -4.35
N ILE A 84 11.54 1.93 -4.22
CA ILE A 84 10.52 0.85 -4.25
C ILE A 84 9.65 0.81 -5.50
N ALA A 85 9.50 1.92 -6.23
CA ALA A 85 8.53 2.09 -7.32
C ALA A 85 8.48 0.95 -8.35
N PRO A 86 9.61 0.37 -8.82
CA PRO A 86 9.58 -0.75 -9.78
C PRO A 86 8.90 -2.02 -9.26
N ARG A 87 8.74 -2.15 -7.93
CA ARG A 87 8.11 -3.32 -7.27
C ARG A 87 6.61 -3.17 -7.07
N VAL A 88 6.06 -1.95 -7.25
CA VAL A 88 4.67 -1.59 -6.92
C VAL A 88 4.01 -0.81 -8.06
N ALA A 89 4.18 -1.28 -9.30
CA ALA A 89 3.80 -0.59 -10.54
C ALA A 89 2.30 -0.19 -10.63
N ALA A 90 1.40 -0.86 -9.91
CA ALA A 90 -0.02 -0.48 -9.80
C ALA A 90 -0.26 0.87 -9.10
N TYR A 91 0.76 1.42 -8.42
CA TYR A 91 0.67 2.63 -7.61
C TYR A 91 1.53 3.78 -8.13
N ALA A 92 1.18 4.99 -7.70
CA ALA A 92 1.97 6.21 -7.83
C ALA A 92 2.20 6.84 -6.44
N PHE A 93 3.26 7.63 -6.30
CA PHE A 93 3.52 8.43 -5.11
C PHE A 93 2.46 9.51 -4.92
N VAL A 94 2.11 9.79 -3.67
CA VAL A 94 1.31 10.96 -3.27
C VAL A 94 2.20 11.87 -2.44
N GLY A 95 2.36 13.10 -2.90
CA GLY A 95 3.05 14.20 -2.21
C GLY A 95 2.15 15.43 -2.06
N PRO A 96 2.65 16.51 -1.44
CA PRO A 96 1.99 17.82 -1.38
C PRO A 96 1.59 18.39 -2.75
N GLU A 97 2.31 18.03 -3.81
CA GLU A 97 2.01 18.43 -5.19
C GLU A 97 0.85 17.65 -5.83
N THR A 98 0.47 16.51 -5.26
CA THR A 98 -0.52 15.62 -5.86
C THR A 98 -1.92 16.22 -5.73
N PRO A 99 -2.73 16.26 -6.81
CA PRO A 99 -4.14 16.63 -6.76
C PRO A 99 -4.92 15.81 -5.74
N ALA A 100 -5.69 16.48 -4.88
CA ALA A 100 -6.54 15.83 -3.89
C ALA A 100 -7.61 14.93 -4.54
N PHE A 101 -7.91 13.79 -3.92
CA PHE A 101 -8.93 12.87 -4.40
C PHE A 101 -10.34 13.48 -4.36
N ARG A 102 -11.12 13.23 -5.42
CA ARG A 102 -12.55 13.51 -5.57
C ARG A 102 -13.22 12.31 -6.23
N CYS A 103 -14.35 11.85 -5.66
CA CYS A 103 -15.08 10.72 -6.23
C CYS A 103 -15.90 11.17 -7.45
N LEU A 104 -15.44 10.82 -8.66
CA LEU A 104 -16.09 11.21 -9.92
C LEU A 104 -17.41 10.46 -10.21
N SER A 105 -17.80 9.49 -9.37
CA SER A 105 -19.12 8.81 -9.44
C SER A 105 -19.42 8.20 -10.82
N SER A 106 -20.42 8.70 -11.55
CA SER A 106 -20.77 8.31 -12.92
C SER A 106 -19.62 8.42 -13.92
N ASP A 107 -18.73 9.38 -13.69
CA ASP A 107 -17.66 9.75 -14.62
C ASP A 107 -16.38 8.93 -14.34
N CYS A 108 -16.51 7.88 -13.52
CA CYS A 108 -15.49 6.92 -13.15
C CYS A 108 -15.85 5.53 -13.69
N PRO A 109 -14.89 4.69 -14.12
CA PRO A 109 -15.13 3.25 -14.38
C PRO A 109 -15.55 2.44 -13.13
N VAL A 110 -15.76 3.11 -11.98
CA VAL A 110 -16.07 2.56 -10.63
C VAL A 110 -15.13 1.43 -10.20
N ASN A 111 -13.83 1.67 -10.41
CA ASN A 111 -12.74 0.75 -10.06
C ASN A 111 -12.62 0.47 -8.54
N CYS A 112 -13.29 1.23 -7.68
CA CYS A 112 -13.46 0.89 -6.27
C CYS A 112 -14.46 -0.28 -6.02
N CYS A 113 -15.43 -0.48 -6.91
CA CYS A 113 -16.57 -1.39 -6.69
C CYS A 113 -16.62 -2.57 -7.65
N ARG A 114 -16.06 -2.46 -8.86
CA ARG A 114 -16.04 -3.55 -9.86
C ARG A 114 -14.93 -4.59 -9.63
N PRO A 115 -13.64 -4.28 -9.81
CA PRO A 115 -12.57 -5.29 -9.90
C PRO A 115 -12.19 -5.97 -8.59
N PHE A 116 -12.54 -5.40 -7.42
CA PHE A 116 -12.08 -5.90 -6.13
C PHE A 116 -13.13 -6.75 -5.41
N THR A 117 -12.70 -7.95 -4.99
CA THR A 117 -13.33 -8.65 -3.86
C THR A 117 -12.86 -7.98 -2.57
N VAL A 118 -13.79 -7.58 -1.72
CA VAL A 118 -13.51 -6.88 -0.47
C VAL A 118 -13.73 -7.83 0.70
N ALA A 119 -12.71 -8.01 1.53
CA ALA A 119 -12.85 -8.74 2.79
C ALA A 119 -13.27 -7.79 3.92
N LEU A 120 -13.92 -8.33 4.96
CA LEU A 120 -14.29 -7.61 6.18
C LEU A 120 -13.84 -8.42 7.40
N ASP A 121 -13.31 -7.72 8.40
CA ASP A 121 -13.23 -8.23 9.77
C ASP A 121 -14.55 -7.99 10.55
N ALA A 122 -14.58 -8.44 11.80
CA ALA A 122 -15.76 -8.31 12.66
C ALA A 122 -16.12 -6.86 13.00
N GLU A 123 -15.14 -5.94 13.06
CA GLU A 123 -15.40 -4.52 13.33
C GLU A 123 -16.05 -3.85 12.12
N ASP A 124 -15.53 -4.15 10.93
CA ASP A 124 -16.09 -3.66 9.67
C ASP A 124 -17.52 -4.15 9.45
N LEU A 125 -17.82 -5.42 9.73
CA LEU A 125 -19.16 -5.99 9.63
C LEU A 125 -20.12 -5.41 10.68
N ALA A 126 -19.71 -5.35 11.95
CA ALA A 126 -20.55 -4.77 13.02
C ALA A 126 -20.88 -3.28 12.75
N ARG A 127 -19.90 -2.52 12.26
CA ARG A 127 -20.07 -1.13 11.81
C ARG A 127 -20.97 -1.05 10.57
N PHE A 128 -20.87 -1.99 9.62
CA PHE A 128 -21.73 -2.02 8.43
C PHE A 128 -23.21 -2.26 8.82
N THR A 129 -23.51 -3.30 9.60
CA THR A 129 -24.87 -3.58 10.11
C THR A 129 -25.41 -2.40 10.93
N ARG A 130 -24.61 -1.81 11.83
CA ARG A 130 -25.03 -0.66 12.66
C ARG A 130 -25.39 0.59 11.85
N VAL A 131 -24.69 0.86 10.75
CA VAL A 131 -24.90 2.08 9.94
C VAL A 131 -25.96 1.87 8.86
N SER A 132 -26.02 0.68 8.25
CA SER A 132 -26.96 0.37 7.17
C SER A 132 -28.33 -0.14 7.62
N GLY A 133 -28.43 -0.66 8.85
CA GLY A 133 -29.60 -1.42 9.33
C GLY A 133 -29.77 -2.80 8.69
N LEU A 134 -28.83 -3.23 7.82
CA LEU A 134 -28.91 -4.50 7.10
C LEU A 134 -28.41 -5.67 7.97
N PRO A 135 -29.06 -6.84 7.91
CA PRO A 135 -28.56 -8.05 8.54
C PRO A 135 -27.34 -8.59 7.77
N VAL A 136 -26.58 -9.50 8.40
CA VAL A 136 -25.26 -9.94 7.89
C VAL A 136 -25.36 -10.57 6.50
N GLU A 137 -26.34 -11.45 6.28
CA GLU A 137 -26.63 -12.13 5.01
C GLU A 137 -27.10 -11.19 3.89
N ALA A 138 -27.45 -9.95 4.21
CA ALA A 138 -27.67 -8.91 3.21
C ALA A 138 -26.38 -8.18 2.80
N ILE A 139 -25.31 -8.27 3.60
CA ILE A 139 -24.03 -7.56 3.43
C ILE A 139 -22.94 -8.45 2.82
N VAL A 140 -22.86 -9.72 3.23
CA VAL A 140 -21.75 -10.64 2.89
C VAL A 140 -22.15 -11.69 1.84
N GLU A 141 -21.17 -12.30 1.19
CA GLU A 141 -21.37 -13.48 0.35
C GLU A 141 -21.92 -14.65 1.18
N CYS A 142 -22.89 -15.39 0.65
CA CYS A 142 -23.51 -16.52 1.34
C CYS A 142 -23.59 -17.76 0.44
N ALA A 143 -23.40 -18.93 1.04
CA ALA A 143 -23.70 -20.24 0.46
C ALA A 143 -24.85 -20.88 1.27
N ASP A 144 -25.87 -21.39 0.58
CA ASP A 144 -27.07 -22.00 1.20
C ASP A 144 -27.74 -21.14 2.30
N GLY A 145 -27.65 -19.80 2.15
CA GLY A 145 -28.18 -18.82 3.11
C GLY A 145 -27.26 -18.48 4.29
N LEU A 146 -26.09 -19.12 4.40
CA LEU A 146 -25.11 -18.89 5.47
C LEU A 146 -23.89 -18.10 4.95
N PRO A 147 -23.35 -17.14 5.72
CA PRO A 147 -22.14 -16.40 5.38
C PRO A 147 -20.95 -17.28 4.99
N VAL A 148 -20.28 -16.92 3.89
CA VAL A 148 -19.00 -17.51 3.49
C VAL A 148 -17.90 -16.98 4.41
N VAL A 149 -17.25 -17.88 5.14
CA VAL A 149 -16.19 -17.60 6.12
C VAL A 149 -14.87 -18.18 5.62
N LEU A 150 -13.89 -17.31 5.39
CA LEU A 150 -12.54 -17.67 4.96
C LEU A 150 -11.60 -17.83 6.18
N PRO A 151 -10.56 -18.70 6.11
CA PRO A 151 -9.55 -18.84 7.16
C PRO A 151 -8.50 -17.70 7.10
N LEU A 152 -8.96 -16.46 7.27
CA LEU A 152 -8.19 -15.22 7.17
C LEU A 152 -8.54 -14.25 8.31
N THR A 153 -7.70 -13.24 8.54
CA THR A 153 -7.92 -12.18 9.55
C THR A 153 -9.19 -11.37 9.28
N GLU A 154 -9.48 -11.14 8.00
CA GLU A 154 -10.74 -10.60 7.48
C GLU A 154 -11.56 -11.77 6.89
N PRO A 155 -12.31 -12.54 7.69
CA PRO A 155 -12.90 -13.81 7.25
C PRO A 155 -14.13 -13.65 6.35
N TYR A 156 -14.84 -12.52 6.40
CA TYR A 156 -16.06 -12.32 5.63
C TYR A 156 -15.77 -11.67 4.27
N VAL A 157 -16.55 -12.01 3.24
CA VAL A 157 -16.45 -11.40 1.90
C VAL A 157 -17.66 -10.51 1.66
N LEU A 158 -17.47 -9.28 1.19
CA LEU A 158 -18.55 -8.35 0.83
C LEU A 158 -19.31 -8.88 -0.39
N ALA A 159 -20.64 -8.93 -0.30
CA ALA A 159 -21.50 -9.48 -1.34
C ALA A 159 -21.33 -8.77 -2.69
N ARG A 160 -21.37 -9.55 -3.78
CA ARG A 160 -21.25 -9.08 -5.16
C ARG A 160 -22.42 -9.58 -6.03
N HIS A 161 -22.68 -8.85 -7.11
CA HIS A 161 -23.62 -9.18 -8.18
C HIS A 161 -23.06 -8.65 -9.49
N ASP A 162 -23.34 -9.30 -10.62
CA ASP A 162 -23.06 -8.77 -11.97
C ASP A 162 -21.62 -8.26 -12.19
N GLY A 163 -20.63 -8.85 -11.48
CA GLY A 163 -19.22 -8.45 -11.53
C GLY A 163 -18.84 -7.23 -10.68
N ALA A 164 -19.72 -6.76 -9.79
CA ALA A 164 -19.50 -5.60 -8.90
C ALA A 164 -19.98 -5.84 -7.46
N CYS A 165 -19.59 -4.96 -6.55
CA CYS A 165 -20.13 -4.86 -5.18
C CYS A 165 -21.65 -4.65 -5.19
N LYS A 166 -22.39 -5.39 -4.35
CA LYS A 166 -23.86 -5.32 -4.16
C LYS A 166 -24.41 -3.94 -3.80
N PHE A 167 -23.54 -3.03 -3.36
CA PHE A 167 -23.90 -1.66 -2.98
C PHE A 167 -23.50 -0.61 -4.03
N LEU A 168 -23.15 -1.03 -5.26
CA LEU A 168 -22.97 -0.12 -6.39
C LEU A 168 -24.34 0.30 -6.95
N GLY A 169 -24.66 1.59 -6.81
CA GLY A 169 -25.85 2.20 -7.40
C GLY A 169 -25.73 2.39 -8.92
N PRO A 170 -26.86 2.52 -9.64
CA PRO A 170 -26.88 2.73 -11.09
C PRO A 170 -26.27 4.07 -11.53
N ASP A 171 -26.08 5.01 -10.59
CA ASP A 171 -25.42 6.30 -10.74
C ASP A 171 -23.89 6.24 -10.53
N GLY A 172 -23.34 5.05 -10.30
CA GLY A 172 -21.92 4.84 -10.01
C GLY A 172 -21.50 5.19 -8.57
N ARG A 173 -22.45 5.47 -7.66
CA ARG A 173 -22.15 5.74 -6.24
C ARG A 173 -22.31 4.49 -5.38
N CYS A 174 -21.73 4.51 -4.18
CA CYS A 174 -22.02 3.48 -3.19
C CYS A 174 -23.30 3.84 -2.42
N THR A 175 -24.32 2.99 -2.48
CA THR A 175 -25.59 3.17 -1.73
C THR A 175 -25.43 3.03 -0.21
N GLN A 176 -24.25 2.58 0.23
CA GLN A 176 -23.88 2.33 1.62
C GLN A 176 -22.58 3.07 1.97
N TYR A 177 -22.47 4.35 1.55
CA TYR A 177 -21.21 5.10 1.59
C TYR A 177 -20.61 5.26 2.98
N ASP A 178 -21.41 5.50 4.02
CA ASP A 178 -20.91 5.66 5.39
C ASP A 178 -20.68 4.30 6.09
N ALA A 179 -21.38 3.25 5.60
CA ALA A 179 -21.19 1.87 6.02
C ALA A 179 -19.97 1.19 5.35
N ARG A 180 -19.27 1.83 4.38
CA ARG A 180 -18.08 1.29 3.70
C ARG A 180 -17.04 0.64 4.66
N PRO A 181 -16.61 -0.62 4.43
CA PRO A 181 -15.54 -1.26 5.20
C PRO A 181 -14.20 -0.54 5.01
N THR A 182 -13.22 -0.85 5.85
CA THR A 182 -11.89 -0.23 5.92
C THR A 182 -11.15 -0.26 4.59
N ALA A 183 -11.18 -1.37 3.85
CA ALA A 183 -10.64 -1.42 2.48
C ALA A 183 -11.30 -0.40 1.52
N CYS A 184 -12.62 -0.21 1.62
CA CYS A 184 -13.39 0.77 0.84
C CYS A 184 -13.26 2.22 1.36
N ARG A 185 -12.72 2.41 2.57
CA ARG A 185 -12.39 3.72 3.15
C ARG A 185 -10.95 4.14 2.81
N LEU A 186 -10.03 3.17 2.70
CA LEU A 186 -8.64 3.38 2.27
C LEU A 186 -8.54 3.75 0.79
N TYR A 187 -9.25 3.02 -0.09
CA TYR A 187 -9.20 3.27 -1.54
C TYR A 187 -9.53 4.75 -1.87
N PRO A 188 -8.71 5.44 -2.70
CA PRO A 188 -7.66 4.91 -3.59
C PRO A 188 -6.25 4.83 -2.99
N TYR A 189 -6.09 5.05 -1.68
CA TYR A 189 -4.79 5.19 -1.02
C TYR A 189 -4.27 3.88 -0.40
N GLN A 190 -2.94 3.84 -0.22
CA GLN A 190 -2.25 2.86 0.63
C GLN A 190 -1.01 3.54 1.25
N VAL A 191 -0.61 3.15 2.45
CA VAL A 191 0.70 3.50 3.05
C VAL A 191 1.61 2.28 3.04
N LEU A 192 2.85 2.44 2.58
CA LEU A 192 3.91 1.45 2.76
C LEU A 192 4.96 1.98 3.73
N LEU A 193 5.41 1.11 4.64
CA LEU A 193 6.49 1.42 5.58
C LEU A 193 7.82 0.99 4.96
N VAL A 194 8.69 1.94 4.62
CA VAL A 194 9.95 1.68 3.91
C VAL A 194 11.14 1.89 4.85
N ASP A 195 12.06 0.94 4.86
CA ASP A 195 13.38 1.06 5.48
C ASP A 195 14.17 2.17 4.76
N GLY A 196 14.43 3.27 5.48
CA GLY A 196 15.07 4.47 4.95
C GLY A 196 16.53 4.27 4.53
N GLY A 197 17.24 3.32 5.14
CA GLY A 197 18.63 3.00 4.81
C GLY A 197 18.77 1.96 3.70
N ALA A 198 17.90 0.95 3.66
CA ALA A 198 17.96 -0.15 2.71
C ALA A 198 17.06 0.03 1.47
N GLY A 199 16.11 0.97 1.48
CA GLY A 199 15.15 1.20 0.38
C GLY A 199 14.19 0.02 0.17
N ARG A 200 13.78 -0.64 1.26
CA ARG A 200 12.99 -1.90 1.26
C ARG A 200 11.63 -1.69 1.93
N ILE A 201 10.59 -2.28 1.34
CA ILE A 201 9.28 -2.36 2.01
C ILE A 201 9.42 -3.29 3.22
N THR A 202 8.96 -2.85 4.38
CA THR A 202 9.00 -3.60 5.64
C THR A 202 7.61 -4.14 5.99
N SER A 203 7.56 -5.30 6.65
CA SER A 203 6.32 -5.79 7.24
C SER A 203 5.92 -4.88 8.42
N PRO A 204 4.64 -4.50 8.54
CA PRO A 204 4.18 -3.71 9.68
C PRO A 204 4.36 -4.48 11.00
N SER A 205 4.58 -3.74 12.06
CA SER A 205 4.52 -4.19 13.45
C SER A 205 4.15 -2.98 14.32
N PRO A 206 3.61 -3.17 15.54
CA PRO A 206 3.18 -2.07 16.39
C PRO A 206 4.24 -0.97 16.55
N GLY A 207 5.50 -1.36 16.79
CA GLY A 207 6.64 -0.43 16.89
C GLY A 207 6.98 0.31 15.59
N ARG A 208 6.92 -0.34 14.41
CA ARG A 208 7.17 0.32 13.12
C ARG A 208 6.06 1.29 12.74
N VAL A 209 4.80 0.93 13.03
CA VAL A 209 3.63 1.78 12.80
C VAL A 209 3.71 3.01 13.72
N GLN A 210 4.11 2.83 14.99
CA GLN A 210 4.31 3.94 15.92
C GLN A 210 5.49 4.84 15.54
N ALA A 211 6.62 4.28 15.10
CA ALA A 211 7.77 5.06 14.61
C ALA A 211 7.41 5.89 13.37
N ALA A 212 6.61 5.32 12.46
CA ALA A 212 6.10 6.03 11.30
C ALA A 212 5.11 7.16 11.66
N LEU A 213 4.26 6.96 12.68
CA LEU A 213 3.42 8.04 13.23
C LEU A 213 4.26 9.15 13.87
N ALA A 214 5.28 8.82 14.67
CA ALA A 214 6.17 9.81 15.25
C ALA A 214 6.87 10.66 14.18
N ALA A 215 7.33 10.05 13.09
CA ALA A 215 7.95 10.74 11.96
C ALA A 215 6.97 11.62 11.14
N ILE A 216 5.65 11.40 11.25
CA ILE A 216 4.59 12.25 10.67
C ILE A 216 4.26 13.42 11.60
N ASP A 217 4.18 13.15 12.91
CA ASP A 217 3.81 14.13 13.91
C ASP A 217 4.95 15.14 14.16
N ASP A 218 6.21 14.68 14.26
CA ASP A 218 7.42 15.52 14.16
C ASP A 218 8.27 15.15 12.92
N PRO A 219 8.11 15.85 11.78
CA PRO A 219 8.90 15.60 10.58
C PRO A 219 10.38 16.00 10.70
N SER A 220 10.72 16.80 11.73
CA SER A 220 12.09 17.23 12.08
C SER A 220 12.85 16.17 12.88
N GLY A 221 12.15 15.19 13.44
CA GLY A 221 12.65 14.17 14.36
C GLY A 221 13.54 13.09 13.71
N GLY A 222 14.75 13.48 13.30
CA GLY A 222 15.90 12.59 13.10
C GLY A 222 15.88 11.61 11.91
N ASP A 223 16.87 10.71 11.91
CA ASP A 223 17.19 9.75 10.83
C ASP A 223 16.25 8.54 10.83
N GLY A 224 14.93 8.80 10.80
CA GLY A 224 13.90 7.79 11.01
C GLY A 224 14.04 6.55 10.12
N GLU A 225 14.40 5.42 10.73
CA GLU A 225 14.60 4.10 10.08
C GLU A 225 13.40 3.68 9.24
N ILE A 226 12.18 4.04 9.67
CA ILE A 226 10.93 3.76 8.97
C ILE A 226 10.35 5.04 8.37
N VAL A 227 10.30 5.08 7.05
CA VAL A 227 9.69 6.15 6.25
C VAL A 227 8.31 5.71 5.76
N PRO A 228 7.21 6.33 6.21
CA PRO A 228 5.88 6.11 5.64
C PRO A 228 5.76 6.77 4.25
N VAL A 229 5.41 5.97 3.25
CA VAL A 229 5.21 6.42 1.87
C VAL A 229 3.73 6.30 1.52
N LEU A 230 3.07 7.43 1.30
CA LEU A 230 1.67 7.48 0.83
C LEU A 230 1.61 7.22 -0.68
N LEU A 231 0.72 6.31 -1.08
CA LEU A 231 0.53 5.85 -2.45
C LEU A 231 -0.92 6.01 -2.92
N ALA A 232 -1.08 6.14 -4.23
CA ALA A 232 -2.34 6.24 -4.95
C ALA A 232 -2.45 5.11 -5.99
N HIS A 233 -3.56 4.37 -6.01
CA HIS A 233 -3.80 3.30 -6.98
C HIS A 233 -4.08 3.88 -8.38
N ARG A 234 -3.22 3.59 -9.37
CA ARG A 234 -3.23 4.23 -10.71
C ARG A 234 -4.54 4.09 -11.48
N ALA A 235 -5.31 3.04 -11.23
CA ALA A 235 -6.60 2.85 -11.89
C ALA A 235 -7.71 3.79 -11.35
N CYS A 236 -7.43 4.64 -10.35
CA CYS A 236 -8.39 5.65 -9.88
C CYS A 236 -8.15 7.00 -10.61
N PRO A 237 -9.10 7.49 -11.42
CA PRO A 237 -9.00 8.80 -12.07
C PRO A 237 -9.31 9.98 -11.12
N GLY A 238 -9.66 9.72 -9.86
CA GLY A 238 -10.21 10.73 -8.94
C GLY A 238 -9.24 11.82 -8.47
N PHE A 239 -7.98 11.80 -8.87
CA PHE A 239 -6.97 12.82 -8.50
C PHE A 239 -7.14 14.08 -9.35
N ALA A 240 -8.24 14.79 -9.10
CA ALA A 240 -8.71 15.95 -9.89
C ALA A 240 -9.10 17.16 -9.01
N GLY A 241 -8.72 17.15 -7.72
CA GLY A 241 -8.83 18.31 -6.84
C GLY A 241 -7.66 19.30 -6.98
N PRO A 242 -7.63 20.38 -6.17
CA PRO A 242 -6.42 21.17 -5.99
C PRO A 242 -5.29 20.32 -5.37
N PRO A 243 -4.01 20.71 -5.49
CA PRO A 243 -2.91 20.04 -4.79
C PRO A 243 -3.15 19.96 -3.27
N LEU A 244 -2.73 18.86 -2.66
CA LEU A 244 -2.93 18.59 -1.22
C LEU A 244 -2.26 19.65 -0.31
N GLY A 245 -1.14 20.21 -0.72
CA GLY A 245 -0.28 21.03 0.15
C GLY A 245 0.39 20.18 1.24
N ILE A 246 1.35 20.78 1.97
CA ILE A 246 2.18 20.02 2.92
C ILE A 246 1.35 19.45 4.08
N GLU A 247 0.45 20.24 4.66
CA GLU A 247 -0.37 19.82 5.81
C GLU A 247 -1.51 18.88 5.39
N GLY A 248 -2.16 19.13 4.25
CA GLY A 248 -3.20 18.22 3.73
C GLY A 248 -2.63 16.85 3.34
N TRP A 249 -1.41 16.81 2.81
CA TRP A 249 -0.66 15.56 2.58
C TRP A 249 -0.30 14.85 3.90
N ARG A 250 0.22 15.59 4.89
CA ARG A 250 0.61 15.07 6.21
C ARG A 250 -0.59 14.49 6.97
N GLN A 251 -1.71 15.22 7.01
CA GLN A 251 -2.98 14.75 7.59
C GLN A 251 -3.47 13.47 6.90
N LEU A 252 -3.55 13.48 5.56
CA LEU A 252 -4.01 12.33 4.78
C LEU A 252 -3.12 11.10 4.98
N LEU A 253 -1.80 11.28 5.03
CA LEU A 253 -0.84 10.21 5.32
C LEU A 253 -1.06 9.63 6.72
N ARG A 254 -1.28 10.49 7.73
CA ARG A 254 -1.61 10.09 9.11
C ARG A 254 -2.90 9.29 9.19
N GLU A 255 -3.98 9.81 8.61
CA GLU A 255 -5.31 9.18 8.62
C GLU A 255 -5.30 7.83 7.90
N THR A 256 -4.65 7.75 6.73
CA THR A 256 -4.50 6.51 5.97
C THR A 256 -3.68 5.47 6.75
N LEU A 257 -2.59 5.88 7.40
CA LEU A 257 -1.74 5.00 8.21
C LEU A 257 -2.51 4.43 9.41
N VAL A 258 -3.18 5.28 10.20
CA VAL A 258 -3.98 4.86 11.36
C VAL A 258 -5.09 3.89 10.94
N LEU A 259 -5.79 4.19 9.84
CA LEU A 259 -6.86 3.34 9.33
C LEU A 259 -6.35 2.00 8.79
N GLN A 260 -5.22 1.99 8.07
CA GLN A 260 -4.67 0.77 7.47
C GLN A 260 -4.06 -0.18 8.50
N PHE A 261 -3.50 0.35 9.58
CA PHE A 261 -2.79 -0.43 10.59
C PHE A 261 -3.52 -0.45 11.96
N ARG A 262 -4.84 -0.23 11.98
CA ARG A 262 -5.65 -0.16 13.21
C ARG A 262 -5.41 -1.32 14.18
N HIS A 263 -5.26 -2.55 13.67
CA HIS A 263 -5.04 -3.73 14.50
C HIS A 263 -3.66 -3.73 15.16
N ALA A 264 -2.60 -3.37 14.42
CA ALA A 264 -1.25 -3.21 14.97
C ALA A 264 -1.11 -2.02 15.94
N LEU A 265 -2.08 -1.10 15.97
CA LEU A 265 -2.19 -0.05 16.99
C LEU A 265 -3.00 -0.51 18.21
N ALA A 266 -4.02 -1.34 18.02
CA ALA A 266 -4.85 -1.92 19.09
C ALA A 266 -4.18 -3.08 19.84
N GLU A 267 -3.18 -3.75 19.25
CA GLU A 267 -2.42 -4.85 19.85
C GLU A 267 -1.42 -4.42 20.95
N GLN A 268 -1.30 -3.12 21.26
CA GLN A 268 -0.40 -2.64 22.31
C GLN A 268 -1.05 -2.72 23.70
N PRO A 269 -0.38 -3.31 24.72
CA PRO A 269 -0.82 -3.17 26.10
C PRO A 269 -0.65 -1.71 26.58
N ALA A 270 -1.55 -1.27 27.47
CA ALA A 270 -1.54 0.04 28.11
C ALA A 270 -0.59 0.12 29.32
#